data_AF-A0A540KU77-F1
#
_entry.id   AF-A0A540KU77-F1
#
_cell.length_a   1.000
_cell.length_b   1.000
_cell.length_c   1.000
_cell.angle_alpha   90.00
_cell.angle_beta   90.00
_cell.angle_gamma   90.00
#
_symmetry.space_group_name_H-M   'P 1'
#
loop_
_entity.id
_entity.type
_entity.pdbx_description
1 polymer ?
#
loop_
_entity_poly.entity_id
_entity_poly.type
_entity_poly.pdbx_seq_one_letter_code
_entity_poly.pdbx_strand_id
1 'polypeptide(L)' 'MKFLEYTPLERLNDFFSHLNLGERTIKGCLEAYSCKHTGSDKKLSLSLENEILDYLGKSSDSDSSSPAEFLLTRSR' A
#
# COMPACT_ATOMS: atom_id res chain seq x y z
N MET A 1 7.07 -8.05 -4.95
CA MET A 1 7.12 -8.40 -3.51
C MET A 1 7.10 -9.92 -3.36
N LYS A 2 7.51 -10.46 -2.22
CA LYS A 2 7.35 -11.89 -1.90
C LYS A 2 6.27 -12.04 -0.83
N PHE A 3 5.25 -12.85 -1.11
CA PHE A 3 4.26 -13.23 -0.10
C PHE A 3 4.92 -14.06 0.99
N LEU A 4 4.55 -13.77 2.25
CA LEU A 4 5.02 -14.46 3.43
C LEU A 4 3.86 -15.23 4.05
N GLU A 5 3.97 -16.55 4.06
CA GLU A 5 3.06 -17.38 4.83
C GLU A 5 3.29 -17.13 6.32
N TYR A 6 2.25 -16.68 7.00
CA TYR A 6 2.26 -16.45 8.45
C TYR A 6 0.98 -17.02 9.04
N THR A 7 1.06 -18.26 9.52
CA THR A 7 -0.08 -19.04 10.04
C THR A 7 -0.93 -18.30 11.08
N PRO A 8 -0.38 -17.48 12.00
CA PRO A 8 -1.24 -16.73 12.92
C PRO A 8 -2.16 -15.68 12.26
N LEU A 9 -1.84 -15.20 11.04
CA LEU A 9 -2.73 -14.31 10.29
C LEU A 9 -3.96 -15.05 9.74
N GLU A 10 -3.86 -16.36 9.49
CA GLU A 10 -4.96 -17.16 8.93
C GLU A 10 -6.20 -17.12 9.83
N ARG A 11 -6.02 -17.35 11.13
CA ARG A 11 -7.12 -17.26 12.11
C ARG A 11 -7.78 -15.87 12.16
N LEU A 12 -6.97 -14.81 12.02
CA LEU A 12 -7.50 -13.45 11.99
C LEU A 12 -8.25 -13.19 10.69
N ASN A 13 -7.75 -13.68 9.56
CA ASN A 13 -8.42 -13.59 8.27
C ASN A 13 -9.75 -14.35 8.25
N ASP A 14 -9.81 -15.53 8.86
CA ASP A 14 -11.06 -16.27 9.03
C ASP A 14 -12.09 -15.45 9.81
N PHE A 15 -11.66 -14.84 10.93
CA PHE A 15 -12.50 -13.97 11.75
C PHE A 15 -13.01 -12.75 10.97
N PHE A 16 -12.13 -12.09 10.21
CA PHE A 16 -12.46 -10.89 9.44
C PHE A 16 -13.10 -11.19 8.08
N SER A 17 -13.20 -12.44 7.66
CA SER A 17 -13.74 -12.79 6.34
C SER A 17 -15.19 -12.30 6.17
N HIS A 18 -16.02 -12.49 7.21
CA HIS A 18 -17.44 -12.14 7.24
C HIS A 18 -17.90 -11.81 8.67
N LEU A 19 -17.23 -10.85 9.32
CA LEU A 19 -17.62 -10.43 10.66
C LEU A 19 -18.94 -9.64 10.60
N ASN A 20 -20.04 -10.32 10.90
CA ASN A 20 -21.38 -9.73 10.90
C ASN A 20 -21.74 -9.19 12.29
N LEU A 21 -22.08 -7.91 12.36
CA LEU A 21 -22.48 -7.16 13.56
C LEU A 21 -23.99 -6.82 13.56
N GLY A 22 -24.79 -7.62 12.85
CA GLY A 22 -26.22 -7.42 12.65
C GLY A 22 -26.52 -6.71 11.34
N GLU A 23 -26.60 -5.37 11.38
CA GLU A 23 -26.93 -4.56 10.20
C GLU A 23 -25.72 -4.29 9.30
N ARG A 24 -24.51 -4.58 9.77
CA ARG A 24 -23.26 -4.27 9.07
C ARG A 24 -22.35 -5.48 9.10
N THR A 25 -21.64 -5.69 8.00
CA THR A 25 -20.60 -6.71 7.89
C THR A 25 -19.25 -6.03 7.67
N ILE A 26 -18.26 -6.43 8.44
CA ILE A 26 -16.86 -6.02 8.26
C ILE A 26 -16.14 -7.12 7.48
N LYS A 27 -15.38 -6.70 6.47
CA LYS A 27 -14.46 -7.56 5.73
C LYS A 27 -13.03 -7.05 5.94
N GLY A 28 -12.13 -7.95 6.26
CA GLY A 28 -10.71 -7.65 6.40
C GLY A 28 -9.85 -8.81 5.88
N CYS A 29 -8.67 -8.45 5.37
CA CYS A 29 -7.65 -9.40 4.93
C CYS A 29 -6.28 -8.87 5.36
N LEU A 30 -5.51 -9.71 6.02
CA LEU A 30 -4.14 -9.46 6.46
C LEU A 30 -3.24 -10.32 5.59
N GLU A 31 -2.36 -9.67 4.85
CA GLU A 31 -1.37 -10.33 3.99
C GLU A 31 0.01 -9.78 4.31
N ALA A 32 0.97 -10.67 4.52
CA ALA A 32 2.35 -10.29 4.77
C ALA A 32 3.16 -10.36 3.48
N TYR A 33 3.89 -9.28 3.19
CA TYR A 33 4.80 -9.20 2.06
C TYR A 33 6.17 -8.69 2.50
N SER A 34 7.22 -9.22 1.89
CA SER A 34 8.54 -8.59 1.92
C SER A 34 8.89 -7.97 0.57
N CYS A 35 9.39 -6.73 0.62
CA CYS A 35 10.00 -6.09 -0.54
C CYS A 35 11.37 -6.73 -0.80
N LYS A 36 11.61 -7.21 -2.02
CA LYS A 36 12.93 -7.75 -2.39
C LYS A 36 13.85 -6.61 -2.83
N HIS A 37 15.12 -6.64 -2.44
CA HIS A 37 16.13 -5.71 -2.95
C HIS A 37 16.70 -6.10 -4.33
N THR A 38 16.01 -6.98 -5.06
CA THR A 38 16.44 -7.53 -6.34
C THR A 38 15.26 -7.67 -7.30
N GLY A 39 15.57 -7.83 -8.58
CA GLY A 39 14.57 -8.09 -9.61
C GLY A 39 13.59 -6.93 -9.83
N SER A 40 12.31 -7.28 -10.02
CA SER A 40 11.21 -6.33 -10.26
C SER A 40 11.05 -5.31 -9.14
N ASP A 41 11.17 -5.75 -7.89
CA ASP A 41 10.89 -4.93 -6.71
C ASP A 41 11.89 -3.77 -6.60
N LYS A 42 13.17 -4.03 -6.89
CA LYS A 42 14.20 -2.99 -6.98
C LYS A 42 13.95 -2.00 -8.12
N LYS A 43 13.48 -2.48 -9.27
CA LYS A 43 13.15 -1.59 -10.41
C LYS A 43 11.95 -0.70 -10.08
N LEU A 44 10.92 -1.28 -9.46
CA LEU A 44 9.75 -0.55 -8.99
C LEU A 44 10.11 0.49 -7.92
N SER A 45 10.94 0.14 -6.94
CA SER A 45 11.35 1.09 -5.90
C SER A 45 12.10 2.28 -6.49
N LEU A 46 13.06 2.05 -7.39
CA LEU A 46 13.80 3.13 -8.07
C LEU A 46 12.87 4.01 -8.92
N SER A 47 11.92 3.39 -9.63
CA SER A 47 10.94 4.15 -10.44
C SER A 47 10.07 5.05 -9.56
N LEU A 48 9.61 4.55 -8.42
CA LEU A 48 8.80 5.31 -7.47
C LEU A 48 9.61 6.42 -6.80
N GLU A 49 10.87 6.16 -6.44
CA GLU A 49 11.78 7.19 -5.89
C GLU A 49 11.96 8.35 -6.87
N ASN A 50 12.24 8.06 -8.15
CA ASN A 50 12.37 9.09 -9.17
C ASN A 50 11.07 9.88 -9.36
N GLU A 51 9.91 9.20 -9.41
CA GLU A 51 8.61 9.85 -9.54
C GLU A 51 8.33 10.81 -8.37
N ILE A 52 8.64 10.40 -7.14
CA ILE A 52 8.47 11.22 -5.94
C ILE A 52 9.43 12.41 -5.96
N LEU A 53 10.70 12.21 -6.35
CA LEU A 53 11.67 13.30 -6.46
C LEU A 53 11.28 14.32 -7.53
N ASP A 54 10.80 13.85 -8.69
CA ASP A 54 10.30 14.70 -9.75
C ASP A 54 9.09 15.53 -9.28
N TYR A 55 8.19 14.93 -8.51
CA TYR A 55 7.05 15.64 -7.92
C TYR A 55 7.50 16.72 -6.92
N LEU A 56 8.39 16.37 -5.99
CA LEU A 56 8.92 17.31 -5.00
C LEU A 56 9.71 18.46 -5.66
N GLY A 57 10.45 18.18 -6.73
CA GLY A 57 11.17 19.20 -7.50
C GLY A 57 10.25 20.18 -8.24
N LYS A 58 9.05 19.73 -8.65
CA LYS A 58 8.03 20.56 -9.31
C LYS A 58 7.19 21.38 -8.32
N SER A 59 7.25 21.06 -7.03
CA SER A 59 6.48 21.71 -5.97
C SER A 59 7.02 23.09 -5.55
N SER A 60 8.11 23.60 -6.14
CA SER A 60 8.68 24.89 -5.72
C SER A 60 7.91 26.12 -6.18
N ASP A 61 7.03 25.99 -7.18
CA ASP A 61 6.21 27.09 -7.68
C ASP A 61 4.72 26.78 -7.46
N SER A 62 4.06 27.61 -6.65
CA SER A 62 2.61 27.66 -6.32
C SER A 62 2.10 26.67 -5.26
N ASP A 63 1.55 27.23 -4.17
CA ASP A 63 0.62 26.67 -3.18
C ASP A 63 0.26 25.18 -3.37
N SER A 64 1.20 24.27 -3.08
CA SER A 64 1.04 22.87 -3.45
C SER A 64 0.36 22.08 -2.34
N SER A 65 -0.61 21.26 -2.74
CA SER A 65 -1.24 20.29 -1.85
C SER A 65 -0.24 19.25 -1.36
N SER A 66 -0.50 18.76 -0.14
CA SER A 66 0.34 17.78 0.55
C SER A 66 0.74 16.61 -0.38
N PRO A 67 2.00 16.13 -0.33
CA PRO A 67 2.44 14.94 -1.07
C PRO A 67 1.53 13.72 -0.89
N ALA A 68 0.76 13.65 0.20
CA ALA A 68 -0.23 12.62 0.44
C ALA A 68 -1.39 12.63 -0.58
N GLU A 69 -1.84 13.78 -1.07
CA GLU A 69 -3.00 13.87 -1.97
C GLU A 69 -2.73 13.24 -3.34
N PHE A 70 -1.53 13.47 -3.90
CA PHE A 70 -1.10 12.86 -5.17
C PHE A 70 -1.03 11.32 -5.08
N LEU A 71 -0.46 10.81 -3.99
CA LEU A 71 -0.39 9.37 -3.72
C LEU A 71 -1.80 8.75 -3.53
N LEU A 72 -2.74 9.50 -2.95
CA LEU A 72 -4.14 9.09 -2.80
C LEU A 72 -4.93 9.15 -4.10
N THR A 73 -4.49 9.89 -5.12
CA THR A 73 -5.23 9.99 -6.39
C THR A 73 -5.01 8.78 -7.30
N ARG A 74 -3.86 8.10 -7.17
CA ARG A 74 -3.47 6.94 -7.99
C ARG A 74 -4.02 5.60 -7.51
N SER A 75 -4.65 5.57 -6.34
CA SER A 75 -5.27 4.38 -5.73
C SER A 75 -6.78 4.27 -6.00
N ARG A 76 -7.32 5.11 -6.90
CA ARG A 76 -8.68 5.00 -7.45
C ARG A 76 -8.73 4.24 -8.77
#